data_AF-A0A7W0KIM4-F1
#
_entry.id   AF-A0A7W0KIM4-F1
#
_cell.length_a   1.000
_cell.length_b   1.000
_cell.length_c   1.000
_cell.angle_alpha   90.00
_cell.angle_beta   90.00
_cell.angle_gamma   90.00
#
_symmetry.space_group_name_H-M   'P 1'
#
loop_
_entity.id
_entity.type
_entity.pdbx_description
1 polymer ?
#
loop_
_entity_poly.entity_id
_entity_poly.type
_entity_poly.pdbx_seq_one_letter_code
_entity_poly.pdbx_strand_id
1 'polypeptide(L)'
;MEIRDSARKRGHQDSDMLHAVRHALAIFTVPGQDVTMYLGPAHSGTLLEVGVAGADGDNPRIIHCMNLRKAFMPMLPQGDVR
;
A
#
# COMPACT_ATOMS: atom_id res chain seq x y z
N MET A 1 9.93 -9.66 -1.47
CA MET A 1 9.68 -8.21 -1.61
C MET A 1 10.61 -7.47 -0.67
N GLU A 2 11.48 -6.61 -1.20
CA GLU A 2 12.39 -5.77 -0.43
C GLU A 2 11.62 -4.57 0.17
N ILE A 3 12.01 -4.09 1.36
CA ILE A 3 11.45 -2.86 1.96
C ILE A 3 12.57 -1.84 2.10
N ARG A 4 12.41 -0.71 1.41
CA ARG A 4 13.37 0.39 1.40
C ARG A 4 13.26 1.23 2.67
N ASP A 5 14.37 1.83 3.09
CA ASP A 5 14.39 2.70 4.27
C ASP A 5 13.45 3.91 4.16
N SER A 6 13.18 4.37 2.93
CA SER A 6 12.21 5.42 2.68
C SER A 6 10.80 5.06 3.14
N ALA A 7 10.41 3.78 3.09
CA ALA A 7 9.10 3.30 3.53
C ALA A 7 8.97 3.29 5.07
N ARG A 8 10.08 3.07 5.79
CA ARG A 8 10.12 3.03 7.26
C ARG A 8 10.03 4.41 7.91
N LYS A 9 10.26 5.49 7.15
CA LYS A 9 10.27 6.88 7.65
C LYS A 9 9.00 7.32 8.38
N ARG A 10 7.87 6.62 8.16
CA ARG A 10 6.57 6.95 8.77
C ARG A 10 6.20 6.05 9.97
N GLY A 11 7.11 5.17 10.40
CA GLY A 11 6.97 4.43 11.67
C GLY A 11 6.11 3.17 11.60
N HIS A 12 5.73 2.69 10.41
CA HIS A 12 5.06 1.41 10.26
C HIS A 12 6.08 0.27 10.29
N GLN A 13 5.71 -0.85 10.93
CA GLN A 13 6.56 -2.04 10.94
C GLN A 13 6.55 -2.71 9.56
N ASP A 14 7.67 -3.32 9.20
CA ASP A 14 7.80 -4.08 7.95
C ASP A 14 6.71 -5.14 7.79
N SER A 15 6.33 -5.79 8.90
CA SER A 15 5.24 -6.78 8.96
C SER A 15 3.91 -6.18 8.53
N ASP A 16 3.58 -4.96 8.98
CA ASP A 16 2.35 -4.25 8.62
C ASP A 16 2.33 -3.85 7.15
N MET A 17 3.46 -3.39 6.59
CA MET A 17 3.53 -3.05 5.17
C MET A 17 3.28 -4.29 4.29
N LEU A 18 3.90 -5.42 4.66
CA LEU A 18 3.70 -6.68 3.96
C LEU A 18 2.28 -7.22 4.14
N HIS A 19 1.66 -7.01 5.31
CA HIS A 19 0.28 -7.38 5.56
C HIS A 19 -0.67 -6.57 4.66
N ALA A 20 -0.49 -5.25 4.61
CA ALA A 20 -1.29 -4.36 3.78
C ALA A 20 -1.20 -4.72 2.29
N VAL A 21 -0.02 -5.08 1.79
CA VAL A 21 0.17 -5.52 0.40
C VAL A 21 -0.53 -6.86 0.14
N ARG A 22 -0.38 -7.84 1.04
CA ARG A 22 -1.00 -9.18 0.87
C ARG A 22 -2.52 -9.14 0.96
N HIS A 23 -3.08 -8.24 1.76
CA HIS A 23 -4.51 -8.10 2.02
C HIS A 23 -5.05 -6.79 1.45
N ALA A 24 -4.52 -6.37 0.30
CA ALA A 24 -4.94 -5.11 -0.33
C ALA A 24 -6.42 -5.16 -0.71
N LEU A 25 -7.13 -4.10 -0.33
CA LEU A 25 -8.52 -3.82 -0.68
C LEU A 25 -8.62 -3.12 -2.04
N ALA A 26 -7.58 -2.40 -2.44
CA ALA A 26 -7.49 -1.74 -3.74
C ALA A 26 -6.04 -1.73 -4.23
N ILE A 27 -5.89 -1.90 -5.55
CA ILE A 27 -4.60 -1.87 -6.24
C ILE A 27 -4.76 -1.02 -7.49
N PHE A 28 -3.88 -0.03 -7.68
CA PHE A 28 -3.90 0.83 -8.87
C PHE A 28 -2.52 1.41 -9.17
N THR A 29 -2.27 1.76 -10.43
CA THR A 29 -1.05 2.47 -10.83
C THR A 29 -1.30 3.97 -10.84
N VAL A 30 -0.24 4.76 -10.64
CA VAL A 30 -0.33 6.23 -10.71
C VAL A 30 0.19 6.69 -12.08
N PRO A 31 -0.62 7.41 -12.89
CA PRO A 31 -0.18 7.89 -14.19
C PRO A 31 1.12 8.70 -14.11
N GLY A 32 2.09 8.33 -14.95
CA GLY A 32 3.41 8.98 -14.98
C GLY A 32 4.37 8.56 -13.86
N GLN A 33 4.02 7.55 -13.04
CA GLN A 33 4.90 6.97 -12.04
C GLN A 33 5.03 5.46 -12.23
N ASP A 34 6.25 4.95 -12.06
CA ASP A 34 6.53 3.50 -12.03
C ASP A 34 6.28 2.93 -10.62
N VAL A 35 5.06 3.12 -10.13
CA VAL A 35 4.63 2.72 -8.79
C VAL A 35 3.21 2.18 -8.83
N THR A 36 3.03 1.00 -8.26
CA THR A 36 1.73 0.41 -7.97
C THR A 36 1.38 0.67 -6.51
N MET A 37 0.23 1.29 -6.27
CA MET A 37 -0.31 1.56 -4.95
C MET A 37 -1.16 0.39 -4.48
N TYR A 38 -0.87 -0.09 -3.28
CA TYR A 38 -1.64 -1.09 -2.55
C TYR A 38 -2.27 -0.41 -1.34
N LEU A 39 -3.60 -0.44 -1.24
CA LEU A 39 -4.31 0.06 -0.07
C LEU A 39 -4.79 -1.13 0.75
N GLY A 40 -4.34 -1.27 1.99
CA GLY A 40 -4.68 -2.43 2.81
C GLY A 40 -4.49 -2.19 4.29
N PRO A 41 -5.01 -3.07 5.15
CA PRO A 41 -4.89 -2.93 6.60
C PRO A 41 -3.47 -3.25 7.08
N ALA A 42 -3.04 -2.61 8.16
CA ALA A 42 -2.01 -3.14 9.05
C ALA A 42 -2.58 -4.29 9.90
N HIS A 43 -1.76 -4.98 10.70
CA HIS A 43 -2.28 -6.01 11.61
C HIS A 43 -3.28 -5.45 12.64
N SER A 44 -3.21 -4.15 12.96
CA SER A 44 -4.16 -3.46 13.82
C SER A 44 -5.49 -3.09 13.13
N GLY A 45 -5.62 -3.31 11.83
CA GLY A 45 -6.75 -2.85 11.02
C GLY A 45 -6.64 -1.38 10.55
N THR A 46 -5.59 -0.66 10.96
CA THR A 46 -5.32 0.70 10.44
C THR A 46 -5.07 0.62 8.93
N LEU A 47 -5.80 1.37 8.12
CA LEU A 47 -5.59 1.37 6.68
C LEU A 47 -4.31 2.12 6.31
N LEU A 48 -3.49 1.47 5.47
CA LEU A 48 -2.23 1.98 4.95
C LEU A 48 -2.33 2.17 3.43
N GLU A 49 -1.61 3.17 2.92
CA GLU A 49 -1.23 3.26 1.52
C GLU A 49 0.23 2.84 1.37
N VAL A 50 0.49 1.84 0.52
CA VAL A 50 1.82 1.26 0.30
C VAL A 50 2.19 1.36 -1.18
N GLY A 51 3.28 2.06 -1.49
CA GLY A 51 3.80 2.19 -2.85
C GLY A 51 4.85 1.14 -3.14
N VAL A 52 4.63 0.34 -4.19
CA VAL A 52 5.51 -0.74 -4.64
C VAL A 52 6.06 -0.41 -6.03
N ALA A 53 7.38 -0.34 -6.15
CA ALA A 53 8.06 -0.20 -7.45
C ALA A 53 8.35 -1.57 -8.06
N GLY A 54 8.20 -1.70 -9.38
CA GLY A 54 8.42 -2.95 -10.11
C GLY A 54 7.50 -4.08 -9.67
N ALA A 55 6.23 -3.77 -9.37
CA ALA A 55 5.27 -4.72 -8.82
C ALA A 55 5.05 -5.97 -9.70
N ASP A 56 5.13 -5.81 -11.02
CA ASP A 56 4.96 -6.89 -12.00
C ASP A 56 6.27 -7.58 -12.41
N GLY A 57 7.41 -7.18 -11.81
CA GLY A 57 8.74 -7.73 -12.11
C GLY A 57 9.26 -8.69 -11.04
N ASP A 58 10.47 -9.21 -11.24
CA ASP A 58 11.08 -10.23 -10.37
C ASP A 58 11.53 -9.71 -9.00
N ASN A 59 11.63 -8.39 -8.84
CA ASN A 59 12.10 -7.78 -7.60
C ASN A 59 11.22 -6.58 -7.19
N PRO A 60 9.98 -6.83 -6.69
CA PRO A 60 9.13 -5.77 -6.21
C PRO A 60 9.67 -5.20 -4.90
N ARG A 61 9.61 -3.86 -4.77
CA ARG A 61 10.16 -3.13 -3.62
C ARG A 61 9.15 -2.17 -3.03
N ILE A 62 8.91 -2.26 -1.73
CA ILE A 62 8.13 -1.25 -1.00
C ILE A 62 9.02 -0.02 -0.82
N ILE A 63 8.64 1.08 -1.46
CA ILE A 63 9.38 2.35 -1.46
C ILE A 63 8.71 3.41 -0.59
N HIS A 64 7.43 3.22 -0.26
CA HIS A 64 6.60 4.18 0.46
C HIS A 64 5.55 3.46 1.31
N CYS A 65 5.31 3.95 2.53
CA CYS A 65 4.20 3.51 3.37
C CYS A 65 3.75 4.67 4.27
N MET A 66 2.44 4.85 4.42
CA MET A 66 1.84 5.73 5.43
C MET A 66 0.39 5.34 5.72
N ASN A 67 -0.22 5.93 6.74
CA ASN A 67 -1.67 5.88 6.93
C ASN A 67 -2.39 6.33 5.65
N LEU A 68 -3.46 5.62 5.30
CA LEU A 68 -4.26 5.91 4.12
C LEU A 68 -4.78 7.35 4.17
N ARG A 69 -4.44 8.14 3.14
CA ARG A 69 -4.95 9.51 3.01
C ARG A 69 -6.37 9.52 2.47
N LYS A 70 -7.14 10.53 2.90
CA LYS A 70 -8.53 10.76 2.45
C LYS A 70 -8.66 10.80 0.92
N ALA A 71 -7.64 11.30 0.22
CA ALA A 71 -7.62 11.37 -1.24
C ALA A 71 -7.73 10.00 -1.93
N PHE A 72 -7.33 8.91 -1.27
CA PHE A 72 -7.39 7.56 -1.79
C PHE A 72 -8.56 6.73 -1.23
N MET A 73 -9.35 7.27 -0.30
CA MET A 73 -10.57 6.60 0.18
C MET A 73 -11.56 6.24 -0.94
N PRO A 74 -11.75 7.07 -1.99
CA PRO A 74 -12.63 6.69 -3.11
C PRO A 74 -12.18 5.46 -3.90
N MET A 75 -10.91 5.05 -3.76
CA MET A 75 -10.38 3.84 -4.43
C MET A 75 -10.69 2.57 -3.65
N LEU A 76 -11.11 2.67 -2.38
CA LEU A 76 -11.52 1.52 -1.61
C LEU A 76 -12.85 0.96 -2.13
N PRO A 77 -13.12 -0.34 -1.93
CA PRO A 77 -14.44 -0.91 -2.14
C PRO A 77 -15.47 -0.10 -1.36
N GLN A 78 -16.49 0.40 -2.07
CA GLN A 78 -17.62 1.04 -1.44
C GLN A 78 -18.60 -0.06 -1.02
N GLY A 79 -18.98 -0.09 0.25
CA GLY A 79 -19.97 -1.05 0.73
C GLY A 79 -21.33 -0.72 0.13
N ASP A 80 -21.84 -1.60 -0.72
CA ASP A 80 -23.27 -1.65 -1.02
C ASP A 80 -23.96 -2.15 0.25
N VAL A 81 -24.54 -1.23 1.03
CA VAL A 81 -25.45 -1.61 2.12
C VAL A 81 -26.74 -2.07 1.46
N ARG A 82 -26.84 -3.37 1.19
CA ARG A 82 -28.09 -4.02 0.80
C ARG A 82 -28.79 -4.61 2.02
#